data_AF-A0A2D6MIR4-F1
#
_entry.id   AF-A0A2D6MIR4-F1
#
_cell.length_a   1.000
_cell.length_b   1.000
_cell.length_c   1.000
_cell.angle_alpha   90.00
_cell.angle_beta   90.00
_cell.angle_gamma   90.00
#
_symmetry.space_group_name_H-M   'P 1'
#
loop_
_entity.id
_entity.type
_entity.pdbx_description
1 polymer ?
#
loop_
_entity_poly.entity_id
_entity_poly.type
_entity_poly.pdbx_seq_one_letter_code
_entity_poly.pdbx_strand_id
1 'polypeptide(L)' 'MAKQGNVLVTAKECRGNTERMIRRFIKKVKKEKIIEEVRNRKRYKKPSVAKKEKRIRAQRMRLKEERKRLRLQQKRNRNN' A
#
# COMPACT_ATOMS: atom_id res chain seq x y z
N MET A 1 -26.33 3.74 4.81
CA MET A 1 -25.61 4.92 5.34
C MET A 1 -24.43 5.23 4.43
N ALA A 2 -24.28 6.49 3.99
CA ALA A 2 -23.15 6.92 3.19
C ALA A 2 -21.84 6.69 3.95
N LYS A 3 -20.80 6.18 3.28
CA LYS A 3 -19.49 6.03 3.91
C LYS A 3 -18.95 7.41 4.25
N GLN A 4 -18.66 7.64 5.53
CA GLN A 4 -18.20 8.93 6.07
C GLN A 4 -16.82 9.36 5.52
N GLY A 5 -16.07 8.43 4.90
CA GLY A 5 -14.82 8.73 4.19
C GLY A 5 -14.19 7.51 3.54
N ASN A 6 -13.15 7.73 2.71
CA ASN A 6 -12.42 6.66 2.01
C ASN A 6 -11.57 5.81 2.96
N VAL A 7 -11.02 6.41 4.02
CA VAL A 7 -10.25 5.71 5.07
C VAL A 7 -10.68 6.23 6.44
N LEU A 8 -11.10 5.32 7.31
CA LEU A 8 -11.49 5.61 8.69
C LEU A 8 -10.76 4.67 9.66
N VAL A 9 -10.32 5.21 10.80
CA VAL A 9 -9.78 4.44 11.93
C VAL A 9 -10.39 5.01 13.19
N THR A 10 -11.00 4.15 14.01
CA THR A 10 -11.64 4.57 15.27
C THR A 10 -10.76 4.21 16.48
N ALA A 11 -10.96 4.93 17.59
CA ALA A 11 -10.26 4.68 18.85
C ALA A 11 -10.53 3.25 19.38
N LYS A 12 -11.74 2.70 19.14
CA LYS A 12 -12.12 1.34 19.51
C LYS A 12 -11.24 0.28 18.84
N GLU A 13 -10.90 0.46 17.55
CA GLU A 13 -9.98 -0.44 16.83
C GLU A 13 -8.55 -0.42 17.40
N CYS A 14 -8.19 0.65 18.11
CA CYS A 14 -6.82 0.90 18.58
C CYS A 14 -6.66 0.80 20.10
N ARG A 15 -7.73 0.39 20.82
CA ARG A 15 -7.77 0.31 22.30
C ARG A 15 -7.34 1.62 22.96
N GLY A 16 -7.75 2.76 22.40
CA GLY A 16 -7.41 4.10 22.91
C GLY A 16 -5.96 4.54 22.68
N ASN A 17 -5.08 3.70 22.11
CA ASN A 17 -3.70 4.10 21.85
C ASN A 17 -3.60 4.90 20.54
N THR A 18 -3.23 6.18 20.67
CA THR A 18 -3.11 7.15 19.57
C THR A 18 -2.01 6.78 18.57
N GLU A 19 -0.86 6.29 19.05
CA GLU A 19 0.25 5.91 18.17
C GLU A 19 -0.12 4.72 17.27
N ARG A 20 -0.81 3.72 17.83
CA ARG A 20 -1.35 2.58 17.05
C ARG A 20 -2.38 3.06 16.03
N MET A 21 -3.17 4.07 16.38
CA MET A 21 -4.16 4.68 15.48
C MET A 21 -3.50 5.35 14.29
N ILE A 22 -2.48 6.20 14.52
CA ILE A 22 -1.70 6.86 13.46
C ILE A 22 -1.07 5.82 12.53
N ARG A 23 -0.39 4.81 13.09
CA ARG A 23 0.25 3.75 12.28
C ARG A 23 -0.77 2.97 11.43
N ARG A 24 -1.93 2.64 11.98
CA ARG A 24 -3.01 1.96 11.24
C ARG A 24 -3.59 2.85 10.15
N PHE A 25 -3.85 4.12 10.44
CA PHE A 25 -4.36 5.08 9.47
C PHE A 25 -3.39 5.24 8.29
N ILE A 26 -2.11 5.47 8.56
CA ILE A 26 -1.06 5.56 7.54
C ILE A 26 -1.02 4.28 6.69
N LYS A 27 -1.14 3.10 7.30
CA LYS A 27 -1.21 1.83 6.56
C LYS A 27 -2.44 1.72 5.67
N LYS A 28 -3.63 2.10 6.15
CA LYS A 28 -4.88 2.10 5.35
C LYS A 28 -4.76 3.08 4.18
N VAL A 29 -4.28 4.31 4.40
CA VAL A 29 -4.06 5.32 3.34
C VAL A 29 -3.09 4.82 2.26
N LYS A 30 -1.97 4.19 2.67
CA LYS A 30 -1.00 3.60 1.73
C LYS A 30 -1.59 2.42 0.95
N LYS A 31 -2.48 1.63 1.57
CA LYS A 31 -3.16 0.51 0.92
C LYS A 31 -4.11 1.00 -0.18
N GLU A 32 -4.91 2.03 0.11
CA GLU A 32 -5.84 2.64 -0.84
C GLU A 32 -5.14 3.50 -1.92
N LYS A 33 -3.85 3.81 -1.76
CA LYS A 33 -3.04 4.59 -2.71
C LYS A 33 -3.59 5.98 -3.06
N ILE A 34 -4.39 6.57 -2.16
CA ILE A 34 -5.06 7.88 -2.34
C ILE A 34 -4.06 8.97 -2.75
N ILE A 35 -2.90 9.04 -2.07
CA ILE A 35 -1.87 10.05 -2.35
C ILE A 35 -1.30 9.86 -3.77
N GLU A 36 -1.08 8.62 -4.20
CA GLU A 36 -0.56 8.33 -5.55
C GLU A 36 -1.58 8.72 -6.62
N GLU A 37 -2.86 8.45 -6.37
CA GLU A 37 -3.96 8.79 -7.27
C GLU A 37 -4.06 10.29 -7.49
N VAL A 38 -4.09 11.10 -6.42
CA VAL A 38 -4.11 12.56 -6.52
C VAL A 38 -2.87 13.08 -7.27
N ARG A 39 -1.68 12.53 -6.98
CA ARG A 39 -0.45 12.92 -7.67
C ARG A 39 -0.49 12.58 -9.17
N ASN A 40 -1.08 11.45 -9.55
CA ASN A 40 -1.23 11.05 -10.95
C ASN A 40 -2.28 11.90 -11.68
N ARG A 41 -3.32 12.36 -10.98
CA ARG A 41 -4.35 13.26 -11.54
C ARG A 41 -3.89 14.71 -11.70
N LYS A 42 -2.85 15.13 -10.96
CA LYS A 42 -2.37 16.54 -10.96
C LYS A 42 -1.97 17.06 -12.33
N ARG A 43 -1.51 16.22 -13.25
CA ARG A 43 -1.15 16.59 -14.62
C ARG A 43 -1.65 15.55 -15.60
N TYR A 44 -2.08 15.98 -16.79
CA TYR A 44 -2.43 15.06 -17.85
C TYR A 44 -1.23 14.19 -18.24
N LYS A 45 -1.49 12.90 -18.42
CA LYS A 45 -0.56 11.94 -19.00
C LYS A 45 -1.25 11.23 -20.15
N LYS A 46 -0.55 11.07 -21.27
CA LYS A 46 -1.06 10.26 -22.40
C LYS A 46 -1.41 8.84 -21.91
N PRO A 47 -2.50 8.23 -22.41
CA PRO A 47 -2.92 6.89 -21.98
C PRO A 47 -1.83 5.82 -22.12
N SER A 48 -1.00 5.91 -23.15
CA SER A 48 0.14 5.01 -23.37
C SER A 48 1.16 5.07 -22.23
N VAL A 49 1.51 6.27 -21.77
CA VAL A 49 2.43 6.50 -20.66
C VAL A 49 1.84 5.97 -19.35
N ALA A 50 0.56 6.24 -19.10
CA ALA A 50 -0.14 5.74 -17.91
C ALA A 50 -0.17 4.19 -17.87
N LYS A 51 -0.43 3.54 -19.00
CA LYS A 51 -0.38 2.07 -19.14
C LYS A 51 1.04 1.52 -18.89
N LYS A 52 2.07 2.17 -19.43
CA LYS A 52 3.49 1.79 -19.22
C LYS A 52 3.88 1.90 -17.75
N GLU A 53 3.58 3.02 -17.09
CA GLU A 53 3.87 3.22 -15.66
C GLU A 53 3.16 2.19 -14.77
N LYS A 54 1.89 1.89 -15.06
CA LYS A 54 1.12 0.85 -14.34
C LYS A 54 1.79 -0.52 -14.46
N ARG A 55 2.24 -0.90 -15.67
CA ARG A 55 2.95 -2.16 -15.91
C ARG A 55 4.26 -2.23 -15.12
N ILE A 56 5.09 -1.19 -15.21
CA ILE A 56 6.37 -1.11 -14.48
C ILE A 56 6.15 -1.19 -12.97
N ARG A 57 5.14 -0.49 -12.44
CA ARG A 57 4.79 -0.53 -11.02
C ARG A 57 4.38 -1.93 -10.57
N ALA A 58 3.55 -2.62 -11.35
CA ALA A 58 3.13 -4.00 -11.07
C ALA A 58 4.32 -4.97 -11.09
N GLN A 59 5.21 -4.85 -12.08
CA GLN A 59 6.42 -5.68 -12.19
C GLN A 59 7.34 -5.47 -10.98
N ARG A 60 7.58 -4.22 -10.56
CA ARG A 60 8.37 -3.90 -9.37
C ARG A 60 7.80 -4.53 -8.10
N MET A 61 6.47 -4.55 -7.96
CA MET A 61 5.80 -5.18 -6.82
C MET A 61 5.98 -6.69 -6.82
N ARG A 62 5.81 -7.36 -7.97
CA ARG A 62 6.04 -8.81 -8.12
C ARG A 62 7.46 -9.21 -7.73
N LEU A 63 8.46 -8.52 -8.29
CA LEU A 63 9.87 -8.75 -7.97
C LEU A 63 10.17 -8.55 -6.47
N LYS A 64 9.53 -7.56 -5.84
CA LYS A 64 9.68 -7.31 -4.41
C LYS A 64 9.08 -8.45 -3.56
N GLU A 65 7.92 -8.97 -3.97
CA GLU A 65 7.26 -10.09 -3.30
C GLU A 65 8.06 -11.39 -3.44
N GLU A 66 8.56 -11.70 -4.63
CA GLU A 66 9.44 -12.85 -4.90
C GLU A 66 10.70 -12.78 -4.04
N ARG A 67 11.41 -11.64 -4.03
CA ARG A 67 12.57 -11.41 -3.15
C ARG A 67 12.23 -11.63 -1.67
N LYS A 68 11.05 -11.20 -1.23
CA LYS A 68 10.59 -11.42 0.14
C LYS A 68 10.35 -12.90 0.42
N ARG A 69 9.73 -13.64 -0.51
CA ARG A 69 9.49 -15.09 -0.40
C ARG A 69 10.81 -15.87 -0.32
N LEU A 70 11.75 -15.58 -1.22
CA LEU A 70 13.08 -16.20 -1.22
C LEU A 70 13.82 -15.98 0.11
N ARG A 71 13.82 -14.75 0.64
CA ARG A 71 14.42 -14.44 1.94
C ARG A 71 13.78 -15.22 3.09
N LEU A 72 12.47 -15.41 3.08
CA LEU A 72 11.77 -16.19 4.11
C LEU A 72 12.08 -17.69 4.00
N GLN A 73 12.16 -18.22 2.78
CA GLN A 73 12.55 -19.61 2.53
C GLN A 73 13.99 -19.88 2.98
N GLN A 74 14.93 -19.01 2.63
CA GLN A 74 16.32 -19.10 3.09
C GLN A 74 16.44 -19.08 4.62
N LYS A 75 15.64 -18.26 5.31
CA LYS A 75 15.60 -18.25 6.78
C LYS A 75 15.09 -19.56 7.37
N ARG A 76 14.05 -20.15 6.76
CA ARG A 76 13.51 -21.46 7.19
C ARG A 76 14.56 -22.57 7.02
N ASN A 77 15.21 -22.61 5.86
CA ASN A 77 16.24 -23.61 5.56
C ASN A 77 17.50 -23.49 6.43
N ARG A 78 17.74 -22.35 7.09
CA ARG A 78 18.85 -22.17 8.05
C ARG A 78 18.50 -22.60 9.48
N ASN A 79 17.21 -22.67 9.78
CA ASN A 79 16.70 -23.00 11.11
C ASN A 79 16.25 -24.47 11.23
N ASN A 80 16.10 -25.16 10.10
CA ASN A 80 16.02 -26.63 10.00
C ASN A 80 17.44 -27.19 9.82
#